data_AF-A0A0C4EV15-F1
#
_entry.id   AF-A0A0C4EV15-F1
#
_cell.length_a   1.000
_cell.length_b   1.000
_cell.length_c   1.000
_cell.angle_alpha   90.00
_cell.angle_beta   90.00
_cell.angle_gamma   90.00
#
_symmetry.space_group_name_H-M   'P 1'
#
loop_
_entity.id
_entity.type
_entity.pdbx_description
1 polymer ?
#
loop_
_entity_poly.entity_id
_entity_poly.type
_entity_poly.pdbx_seq_one_letter_code
_entity_poly.pdbx_strand_id
1 'polypeptide(L)'
;MKNFILLPWLFDIVLTQLSDVAPLQRIHGKSGAAVQAPGPQAGQCRNPCTSQSHPNSAAYVCGDPRLGPAQLPTHAPLNSVTASYDRFGGVCPETFLKRWTAHGSYEFPPNDGFLANIHNVAIFGNVSLEVGRKIDRFGSEFGTIAHPARAPYAERSLPPSNLNTPADQNGKAGKHPFNYHLYEVKKEFRF
;
A
#
# COMPACT_ATOMS: atom_id res chain seq x y z
N MET A 1 -56.00 13.90 54.42
CA MET A 1 -55.13 14.13 55.59
C MET A 1 -53.69 14.24 55.08
N LYS A 2 -52.96 15.23 55.60
CA LYS A 2 -51.56 15.53 55.26
C LYS A 2 -50.64 14.38 55.70
N ASN A 3 -49.61 14.07 54.92
CA ASN A 3 -48.23 14.16 55.40
C ASN A 3 -47.23 14.15 54.23
N PHE A 4 -46.42 15.21 54.22
CA PHE A 4 -45.22 15.45 53.43
C PHE A 4 -44.02 15.01 54.29
N ILE A 5 -43.04 14.25 53.76
CA ILE A 5 -41.60 14.41 54.09
C ILE A 5 -40.73 14.00 52.87
N LEU A 6 -40.12 15.04 52.28
CA LEU A 6 -38.77 15.24 51.71
C LEU A 6 -37.86 14.07 51.23
N LEU A 7 -37.29 14.30 50.03
CA LEU A 7 -36.07 13.80 49.33
C LEU A 7 -34.80 13.62 50.22
N PRO A 8 -33.64 13.04 49.80
CA PRO A 8 -33.13 12.73 48.43
C PRO A 8 -32.30 11.41 48.23
N TRP A 9 -32.00 11.09 46.96
CA TRP A 9 -30.76 10.52 46.36
C TRP A 9 -29.88 9.52 47.15
N LEU A 10 -29.54 8.39 46.51
CA LEU A 10 -28.14 7.99 46.24
C LEU A 10 -28.09 6.78 45.29
N PHE A 11 -27.20 6.91 44.30
CA PHE A 11 -26.75 5.86 43.39
C PHE A 11 -25.95 4.82 44.19
N ASP A 12 -26.31 3.54 44.08
CA ASP A 12 -25.38 2.46 44.40
C ASP A 12 -24.96 1.76 43.10
N ILE A 13 -23.83 2.25 42.58
CA ILE A 13 -22.99 1.53 41.63
C ILE A 13 -22.33 0.40 42.44
N VAL A 14 -22.74 -0.84 42.19
CA VAL A 14 -22.03 -2.01 42.72
C VAL A 14 -20.73 -2.16 41.93
N LEU A 15 -19.64 -1.72 42.54
CA LEU A 15 -18.27 -1.95 42.09
C LEU A 15 -17.87 -3.37 42.49
N THR A 16 -18.01 -4.33 41.58
CA THR A 16 -17.37 -5.65 41.75
C THR A 16 -15.87 -5.50 41.56
N GLN A 17 -15.11 -5.63 42.64
CA GLN A 17 -13.67 -5.79 42.58
C GLN A 17 -13.33 -7.13 41.91
N LEU A 18 -12.62 -7.05 40.78
CA LEU A 18 -11.82 -8.14 40.24
C LEU A 18 -10.40 -7.97 40.78
N SER A 19 -10.13 -8.60 41.92
CA SER A 19 -8.77 -8.87 42.38
C SER A 19 -8.24 -10.14 41.71
N ASP A 20 -6.93 -10.13 41.44
CA ASP A 20 -6.06 -11.21 40.92
C ASP A 20 -5.88 -11.33 39.40
N VAL A 21 -5.20 -10.34 38.82
CA VAL A 21 -4.41 -10.55 37.60
C VAL A 21 -3.05 -11.13 38.01
N ALA A 22 -2.83 -12.41 37.76
CA ALA A 22 -1.52 -13.04 37.90
C ALA A 22 -0.49 -12.36 36.98
N PRO A 23 0.77 -12.18 37.40
CA PRO A 23 1.80 -11.58 36.54
C PRO A 23 2.07 -12.52 35.35
N LEU A 24 2.02 -11.97 34.14
CA LEU A 24 2.44 -12.65 32.92
C LEU A 24 3.89 -13.11 33.08
N GLN A 25 4.11 -14.41 33.27
CA GLN A 25 5.43 -14.99 33.15
C GLN A 25 5.89 -14.86 31.70
N ARG A 26 7.08 -14.27 31.53
CA ARG A 26 7.77 -14.16 30.26
C ARG A 26 8.12 -15.57 29.75
N ILE A 27 7.27 -16.12 28.90
CA ILE A 27 7.61 -17.30 28.11
C ILE A 27 8.82 -16.93 27.24
N HIS A 28 9.99 -17.45 27.58
CA HIS A 28 11.17 -17.43 26.72
C HIS A 28 10.91 -18.40 25.57
N GLY A 29 10.05 -18.00 24.65
CA GLY A 29 9.94 -18.65 23.36
C GLY A 29 11.29 -18.48 22.67
N LYS A 30 11.94 -19.61 22.34
CA LYS A 30 13.08 -19.63 21.42
C LYS A 30 12.66 -18.81 20.19
N SER A 31 13.32 -17.68 19.99
CA SER A 31 13.12 -16.85 18.81
C SER A 31 13.31 -17.71 17.58
N GLY A 32 12.20 -18.09 16.93
CA GLY A 32 12.26 -18.46 15.53
C GLY A 32 12.96 -17.31 14.82
N ALA A 33 13.96 -17.62 14.00
CA ALA A 33 14.75 -16.63 13.31
C ALA A 33 13.80 -15.64 12.63
N ALA A 34 13.75 -14.40 13.14
CA ALA A 34 13.18 -13.31 12.40
C ALA A 34 13.96 -13.26 11.09
N VAL A 35 13.29 -13.45 9.97
CA VAL A 35 13.83 -13.02 8.68
C VAL A 35 13.88 -11.51 8.80
N GLN A 36 15.00 -11.00 9.31
CA GLN A 36 15.31 -9.59 9.25
C GLN A 36 15.40 -9.26 7.77
N ALA A 37 14.38 -8.56 7.27
CA ALA A 37 14.55 -7.83 6.03
C ALA A 37 15.81 -6.98 6.22
N PRO A 38 16.86 -7.14 5.40
CA PRO A 38 18.02 -6.28 5.51
C PRO A 38 17.50 -4.85 5.39
N GLY A 39 17.72 -4.03 6.42
CA GLY A 39 17.41 -2.62 6.38
C GLY A 39 18.09 -1.97 5.17
N PRO A 40 17.58 -0.84 4.66
CA PRO A 40 18.14 -0.21 3.47
C PRO A 40 19.61 0.10 3.71
N GLN A 41 20.50 -0.70 3.14
CA GLN A 41 21.88 -0.30 2.91
C GLN A 41 21.81 0.73 1.80
N ALA A 42 21.55 1.98 2.16
CA ALA A 42 21.65 3.14 1.28
C ALA A 42 23.12 3.34 0.87
N GLY A 43 23.67 2.38 0.14
CA GLY A 43 24.96 2.49 -0.52
C GLY A 43 24.77 3.22 -1.83
N GLN A 44 25.67 4.16 -2.15
CA GLN A 44 25.72 4.74 -3.48
C GLN A 44 25.83 3.62 -4.53
N CYS A 45 24.88 3.59 -5.46
CA CYS A 45 24.89 2.61 -6.53
C CYS A 45 26.05 2.87 -7.48
N ARG A 46 27.09 2.03 -7.42
CA ARG A 46 28.19 2.09 -8.38
C ARG A 46 27.68 1.56 -9.72
N ASN A 47 27.42 2.48 -10.65
CA ASN A 47 26.75 2.21 -11.93
C ASN A 47 25.35 1.58 -11.76
N PRO A 48 24.31 2.37 -11.45
CA PRO A 48 22.98 1.86 -11.09
C PRO A 48 22.25 1.13 -12.23
N CYS A 49 22.71 1.29 -13.47
CA CYS A 49 22.09 0.74 -14.67
C CYS A 49 23.05 -0.27 -15.32
N THR A 50 22.56 -1.47 -15.66
CA THR A 50 23.37 -2.55 -16.23
C THR A 50 23.26 -2.61 -17.76
N SER A 51 23.93 -3.58 -18.39
CA SER A 51 23.88 -3.81 -19.84
C SER A 51 22.51 -4.30 -20.37
N GLN A 52 21.57 -4.68 -19.49
CA GLN A 52 20.19 -4.99 -19.88
C GLN A 52 19.29 -3.76 -19.94
N SER A 53 19.81 -2.60 -19.56
CA SER A 53 19.18 -1.31 -19.85
C SER A 53 18.96 -1.17 -21.35
N HIS A 54 17.74 -0.84 -21.77
CA HIS A 54 17.46 -0.49 -23.15
C HIS A 54 17.72 1.03 -23.33
N PRO A 55 18.89 1.44 -23.84
CA PRO A 55 19.27 2.86 -23.89
C PRO A 55 18.32 3.73 -24.72
N ASN A 56 17.50 3.11 -25.56
CA ASN A 56 16.58 3.79 -26.47
C ASN A 56 15.25 4.21 -25.81
N SER A 57 15.09 4.05 -24.49
CA SER A 57 13.88 4.50 -23.78
C SER A 57 14.21 5.39 -22.59
N ALA A 58 14.55 6.66 -22.87
CA ALA A 58 14.71 7.70 -21.83
C ALA A 58 13.44 7.96 -21.01
N ALA A 59 12.30 7.35 -21.39
CA ALA A 59 11.05 7.41 -20.66
C ALA A 59 11.10 6.64 -19.33
N TYR A 60 12.02 5.69 -19.15
CA TYR A 60 12.10 4.82 -17.97
C TYR A 60 13.43 4.90 -17.25
N VAL A 61 13.44 4.65 -15.94
CA VAL A 61 14.69 4.56 -15.17
C VAL A 61 15.55 3.43 -15.74
N CYS A 62 16.82 3.72 -16.03
CA CYS A 62 17.74 2.79 -16.69
C CYS A 62 17.20 2.20 -18.01
N GLY A 63 16.24 2.86 -18.68
CA GLY A 63 15.62 2.35 -19.90
C GLY A 63 14.79 1.08 -19.74
N ASP A 64 14.50 0.64 -18.51
CA ASP A 64 13.72 -0.58 -18.24
C ASP A 64 12.32 -0.20 -17.75
N PRO A 65 11.24 -0.53 -18.48
CA PRO A 65 9.88 -0.18 -18.09
C PRO A 65 9.46 -0.81 -16.76
N ARG A 66 10.06 -1.91 -16.31
CA ARG A 66 9.78 -2.48 -14.99
C ARG A 66 10.17 -1.49 -13.90
N LEU A 67 11.24 -0.73 -14.09
CA LEU A 67 11.72 0.28 -13.14
C LEU A 67 10.89 1.57 -13.13
N GLY A 68 9.83 1.68 -13.92
CA GLY A 68 8.92 2.83 -13.90
C GLY A 68 9.45 4.06 -14.68
N PRO A 69 8.67 5.15 -14.76
CA PRO A 69 9.01 6.32 -15.56
C PRO A 69 10.23 7.07 -15.00
N ALA A 70 11.06 7.67 -15.85
CA ALA A 70 12.24 8.43 -15.43
C ALA A 70 11.88 9.65 -14.56
N GLN A 71 10.69 10.21 -14.76
CA GLN A 71 10.15 11.32 -13.98
C GLN A 71 8.91 10.87 -13.22
N LEU A 72 8.80 11.26 -11.95
CA LEU A 72 7.59 11.11 -11.16
C LEU A 72 6.64 12.30 -11.40
N PRO A 73 5.35 12.19 -11.03
CA PRO A 73 4.42 13.30 -11.12
C PRO A 73 4.89 14.52 -10.31
N THR A 74 4.95 15.69 -10.95
CA THR A 74 5.38 16.95 -10.32
C THR A 74 4.24 17.92 -10.03
N HIS A 75 3.05 17.66 -10.59
CA HIS A 75 1.87 18.51 -10.45
C HIS A 75 0.79 17.87 -9.57
N ALA A 76 -0.05 18.72 -8.98
CA ALA A 76 -1.21 18.28 -8.22
C ALA A 76 -2.22 17.53 -9.11
N PRO A 77 -2.92 16.52 -8.58
CA PRO A 77 -2.83 16.02 -7.20
C PRO A 77 -1.74 14.96 -6.97
N LEU A 78 -1.02 14.52 -8.00
CA LEU A 78 -0.16 13.34 -7.92
C LEU A 78 1.21 13.57 -7.30
N ASN A 79 1.68 14.82 -7.28
CA ASN A 79 2.93 15.18 -6.61
C ASN A 79 2.90 14.83 -5.12
N SER A 80 1.78 15.06 -4.42
CA SER A 80 1.65 14.68 -3.01
C SER A 80 1.52 13.17 -2.83
N VAL A 81 0.86 12.47 -3.77
CA VAL A 81 0.72 11.00 -3.75
C VAL A 81 2.07 10.30 -3.84
N THR A 82 3.03 10.87 -4.56
CA THR A 82 4.37 10.29 -4.76
C THR A 82 5.48 10.96 -3.94
N ALA A 83 5.15 11.93 -3.07
CA ALA A 83 6.13 12.73 -2.35
C ALA A 83 7.07 11.92 -1.44
N SER A 84 6.56 10.85 -0.81
CA SER A 84 7.32 9.96 0.08
C SER A 84 7.78 8.67 -0.60
N TYR A 85 7.60 8.55 -1.92
CA TYR A 85 7.89 7.31 -2.62
C TYR A 85 9.38 7.13 -2.89
N ASP A 86 10.05 6.37 -2.03
CA ASP A 86 11.34 5.75 -2.37
C ASP A 86 11.10 4.55 -3.27
N ARG A 87 11.33 4.76 -4.57
CA ARG A 87 11.08 3.78 -5.62
C ARG A 87 11.72 2.42 -5.39
N PHE A 88 12.92 2.41 -4.81
CA PHE A 88 13.72 1.19 -4.66
C PHE A 88 13.96 0.82 -3.20
N GLY A 89 13.42 1.58 -2.25
CA GLY A 89 13.54 1.29 -0.81
C GLY A 89 15.01 1.20 -0.37
N GLY A 90 15.86 2.10 -0.88
CA GLY A 90 17.27 2.17 -0.54
C GLY A 90 18.20 1.13 -1.18
N VAL A 91 17.72 0.30 -2.13
CA VAL A 91 18.60 -0.60 -2.91
C VAL A 91 18.78 -0.11 -4.36
N CYS A 92 19.79 -0.63 -5.05
CA CYS A 92 20.04 -0.29 -6.45
C CYS A 92 19.03 -0.96 -7.40
N PRO A 93 18.76 -0.39 -8.59
CA PRO A 93 17.75 -0.91 -9.52
C PRO A 93 17.90 -2.39 -9.88
N GLU A 94 19.12 -2.86 -10.12
CA GLU A 94 19.39 -4.27 -10.41
C GLU A 94 19.03 -5.17 -9.21
N THR A 95 19.41 -4.78 -8.00
CA THR A 95 19.08 -5.51 -6.76
C THR A 95 17.57 -5.53 -6.52
N PHE A 96 16.89 -4.42 -6.82
CA PHE A 96 15.44 -4.33 -6.75
C PHE A 96 14.77 -5.33 -7.71
N LEU A 97 15.15 -5.34 -9.00
CA LEU A 97 14.58 -6.27 -9.98
C LEU A 97 14.90 -7.72 -9.62
N LYS A 98 16.13 -8.02 -9.21
CA LYS A 98 16.53 -9.37 -8.78
C LYS A 98 15.67 -9.87 -7.61
N ARG A 99 15.22 -8.97 -6.73
CA ARG A 99 14.43 -9.33 -5.55
C ARG A 99 12.94 -9.52 -5.86
N TRP A 100 12.39 -8.72 -6.76
CA TRP A 100 10.93 -8.61 -6.96
C TRP A 100 10.44 -9.12 -8.32
N THR A 101 11.34 -9.63 -9.16
CA THR A 101 10.97 -10.17 -10.48
C THR A 101 11.51 -11.57 -10.68
N ALA A 102 10.73 -12.39 -11.39
CA ALA A 102 11.13 -13.69 -11.91
C ALA A 102 10.56 -13.86 -13.31
N HIS A 103 11.27 -14.60 -14.16
CA HIS A 103 10.83 -14.89 -15.54
C HIS A 103 10.45 -13.63 -16.36
N GLY A 104 11.05 -12.48 -16.05
CA GLY A 104 10.83 -11.22 -16.77
C GLY A 104 9.65 -10.37 -16.26
N SER A 105 8.89 -10.82 -15.27
CA SER A 105 7.77 -10.07 -14.68
C SER A 105 7.88 -9.93 -13.17
N TYR A 106 7.12 -9.01 -12.58
CA TYR A 106 7.01 -8.90 -11.13
C TYR A 106 6.38 -10.16 -10.52
N GLU A 107 6.94 -10.63 -9.41
CA GLU A 107 6.29 -11.61 -8.56
C GLU A 107 5.42 -10.87 -7.54
N PHE A 108 4.12 -11.16 -7.56
CA PHE A 108 3.16 -10.55 -6.65
C PHE A 108 3.02 -11.38 -5.37
N PRO A 109 2.70 -10.73 -4.22
CA PRO A 109 2.44 -11.44 -2.98
C PRO A 109 1.27 -12.43 -3.13
N PRO A 110 1.26 -13.51 -2.33
CA PRO A 110 0.10 -14.39 -2.25
C PRO A 110 -1.13 -13.63 -1.69
N ASN A 111 -2.29 -14.29 -1.71
CA ASN A 111 -3.52 -13.77 -1.08
C ASN A 111 -3.93 -12.38 -1.60
N ASP A 112 -3.76 -12.13 -2.91
CA ASP A 112 -4.05 -10.84 -3.55
C ASP A 112 -3.39 -9.63 -2.86
N GLY A 113 -2.29 -9.86 -2.13
CA GLY A 113 -1.58 -8.82 -1.39
C GLY A 113 -2.22 -8.39 -0.07
N PHE A 114 -3.29 -9.06 0.39
CA PHE A 114 -3.81 -8.85 1.73
C PHE A 114 -2.79 -9.29 2.79
N LEU A 115 -2.73 -8.54 3.89
CA LEU A 115 -1.92 -8.91 5.04
C LEU A 115 -2.37 -10.28 5.57
N ALA A 116 -1.42 -11.16 5.87
CA ALA A 116 -1.72 -12.46 6.44
C ALA A 116 -1.62 -12.42 7.97
N ASN A 117 -2.49 -13.16 8.66
CA ASN A 117 -2.37 -13.37 10.10
C ASN A 117 -1.27 -14.40 10.44
N ILE A 118 -1.10 -14.73 11.73
CA ILE A 118 -0.08 -15.69 12.20
C ILE A 118 -0.25 -17.12 11.66
N HIS A 119 -1.40 -17.44 11.07
CA HIS A 119 -1.71 -18.73 10.43
C HIS A 119 -1.63 -18.66 8.90
N ASN A 120 -1.06 -17.59 8.34
CA ASN A 120 -0.94 -17.36 6.91
C ASN A 120 -2.30 -17.22 6.17
N VAL A 121 -3.35 -16.80 6.88
CA VAL A 121 -4.68 -16.53 6.31
C VAL A 121 -4.83 -15.04 6.04
N ALA A 122 -5.31 -14.70 4.85
CA ALA A 122 -5.58 -13.33 4.42
C ALA A 122 -6.54 -12.60 5.39
N ILE A 123 -6.19 -11.38 5.78
CA ILE A 123 -7.02 -10.49 6.59
C ILE A 123 -7.73 -9.54 5.62
N PHE A 124 -8.98 -9.86 5.31
CA PHE A 124 -9.87 -9.03 4.50
C PHE A 124 -11.31 -9.19 4.99
N GLY A 125 -12.19 -8.30 4.54
CA GLY A 125 -13.61 -8.38 4.82
C GLY A 125 -14.39 -7.56 3.82
N ASN A 126 -15.62 -7.98 3.55
CA ASN A 126 -16.42 -7.29 2.56
C ASN A 126 -16.93 -5.96 3.11
N VAL A 127 -16.82 -4.89 2.33
CA VAL A 127 -17.31 -3.56 2.68
C VAL A 127 -18.18 -2.99 1.57
N SER A 128 -19.16 -2.18 1.95
CA SER A 128 -19.93 -1.36 1.01
C SER A 128 -19.26 0.00 0.84
N LEU A 129 -19.14 0.49 -0.39
CA LEU A 129 -18.81 1.90 -0.62
C LEU A 129 -20.05 2.73 -0.89
N GLU A 130 -20.23 3.74 -0.04
CA GLU A 130 -21.27 4.73 -0.17
C GLU A 130 -21.10 5.59 -1.42
N VAL A 131 -22.23 6.08 -1.96
CA VAL A 131 -22.26 7.04 -3.05
C VAL A 131 -21.46 8.30 -2.67
N GLY A 132 -20.65 8.80 -3.61
CA GLY A 132 -19.78 9.95 -3.40
C GLY A 132 -18.40 9.60 -2.85
N ARG A 133 -18.17 8.37 -2.37
CA ARG A 133 -16.81 7.92 -2.01
C ARG A 133 -15.91 7.97 -3.24
N LYS A 134 -14.67 8.42 -3.06
CA LYS A 134 -13.65 8.45 -4.12
C LYS A 134 -12.61 7.36 -3.92
N ILE A 135 -12.32 6.66 -5.01
CA ILE A 135 -11.25 5.67 -5.12
C ILE A 135 -10.37 6.03 -6.31
N ASP A 136 -9.11 5.62 -6.26
CA ASP A 136 -8.20 5.79 -7.38
C ASP A 136 -7.40 4.52 -7.67
N ARG A 137 -6.77 4.49 -8.84
CA ARG A 137 -5.96 3.36 -9.31
C ARG A 137 -4.82 3.86 -10.18
N PHE A 138 -3.67 3.20 -10.03
CA PHE A 138 -2.56 3.24 -10.97
C PHE A 138 -2.55 1.93 -11.76
N GLY A 139 -3.02 1.93 -13.00
CA GLY A 139 -3.19 0.72 -13.80
C GLY A 139 -4.35 0.79 -14.78
N SER A 140 -4.42 -0.18 -15.69
CA SER A 140 -5.54 -0.32 -16.62
C SER A 140 -6.87 -0.57 -15.89
N GLU A 141 -7.96 -0.09 -16.48
CA GLU A 141 -9.35 -0.26 -16.02
C GLU A 141 -9.83 -1.73 -16.08
N PHE A 142 -9.09 -2.62 -16.74
CA PHE A 142 -9.38 -4.07 -16.73
C PHE A 142 -9.05 -4.75 -15.39
N GLY A 143 -8.33 -4.08 -14.48
CA GLY A 143 -7.97 -4.64 -13.17
C GLY A 143 -8.98 -4.33 -12.08
N THR A 144 -8.92 -5.07 -10.98
CA THR A 144 -9.92 -5.05 -9.90
C THR A 144 -9.47 -4.38 -8.61
N ILE A 145 -8.19 -3.99 -8.50
CA ILE A 145 -7.64 -3.38 -7.28
C ILE A 145 -7.75 -1.85 -7.33
N ALA A 146 -8.39 -1.25 -6.33
CA ALA A 146 -8.45 0.20 -6.17
C ALA A 146 -8.09 0.58 -4.73
N HIS A 147 -7.71 1.84 -4.53
CA HIS A 147 -7.32 2.35 -3.22
C HIS A 147 -8.18 3.55 -2.86
N PRO A 148 -8.26 3.94 -1.57
CA PRO A 148 -8.78 5.24 -1.19
C PRO A 148 -8.09 6.34 -1.99
N ALA A 149 -8.88 7.26 -2.56
CA ALA A 149 -8.33 8.31 -3.40
C ALA A 149 -7.26 9.12 -2.66
N ARG A 150 -6.13 9.37 -3.33
CA ARG A 150 -4.96 10.10 -2.85
C ARG A 150 -4.17 9.42 -1.72
N ALA A 151 -4.40 8.13 -1.43
CA ALA A 151 -3.50 7.37 -0.58
C ALA A 151 -2.05 7.45 -1.13
N PRO A 152 -1.01 7.64 -0.30
CA PRO A 152 0.38 7.66 -0.75
C PRO A 152 0.73 6.43 -1.60
N TYR A 153 1.54 6.60 -2.65
CA TYR A 153 1.90 5.50 -3.54
C TYR A 153 2.63 4.36 -2.80
N ALA A 154 3.45 4.72 -1.81
CA ALA A 154 4.17 3.78 -0.97
C ALA A 154 3.27 2.84 -0.13
N GLU A 155 2.02 3.21 0.13
CA GLU A 155 1.06 2.40 0.90
C GLU A 155 0.32 1.37 0.05
N ARG A 156 0.60 1.32 -1.26
CA ARG A 156 -0.17 0.54 -2.24
C ARG A 156 0.49 -0.77 -2.65
N SER A 157 1.74 -0.99 -2.23
CA SER A 157 2.56 -2.15 -2.62
C SER A 157 2.59 -2.38 -4.15
N LEU A 158 2.53 -1.30 -4.94
CA LEU A 158 2.58 -1.36 -6.40
C LEU A 158 4.02 -1.25 -6.91
N PRO A 159 4.41 -2.04 -7.93
CA PRO A 159 5.73 -1.89 -8.53
C PRO A 159 5.86 -0.55 -9.28
N PRO A 160 7.10 -0.06 -9.51
CA PRO A 160 7.34 1.18 -10.24
C PRO A 160 6.64 1.26 -11.62
N SER A 161 6.46 0.13 -12.30
CA SER A 161 5.82 0.04 -13.61
C SER A 161 4.36 0.48 -13.65
N ASN A 162 3.64 0.48 -12.51
CA ASN A 162 2.26 0.97 -12.47
C ASN A 162 2.15 2.48 -12.71
N LEU A 163 3.26 3.22 -12.59
CA LEU A 163 3.36 4.65 -12.93
C LEU A 163 3.71 4.89 -14.41
N ASN A 164 3.89 3.84 -15.23
CA ASN A 164 4.16 4.04 -16.66
C ASN A 164 2.91 4.54 -17.36
N THR A 165 3.02 5.66 -18.09
CA THR A 165 1.94 6.11 -18.98
C THR A 165 1.81 5.11 -20.14
N PRO A 166 0.68 4.39 -20.29
CA PRO A 166 0.49 3.48 -21.40
C PRO A 166 0.45 4.25 -22.73
N ALA A 167 0.95 3.64 -23.80
CA ALA A 167 0.84 4.22 -25.13
C ALA A 167 -0.59 4.09 -25.67
N ASP A 168 -1.04 5.06 -26.47
CA ASP A 168 -2.25 4.97 -27.27
C ASP A 168 -2.05 4.06 -28.49
N GLN A 169 -3.10 3.85 -29.28
CA GLN A 169 -3.06 3.00 -30.46
C GLN A 169 -2.08 3.46 -31.56
N ASN A 170 -1.56 4.69 -31.46
CA ASN A 170 -0.60 5.27 -32.40
C ASN A 170 0.82 5.34 -31.81
N GLY A 171 1.06 4.71 -30.64
CA GLY A 171 2.35 4.73 -29.95
C GLY A 171 2.67 6.05 -29.24
N LYS A 172 1.70 6.96 -29.07
CA LYS A 172 1.89 8.21 -28.31
C LYS A 172 1.52 8.01 -26.85
N ALA A 173 1.91 8.92 -25.97
CA ALA A 173 1.48 8.87 -24.57
C ALA A 173 -0.06 8.90 -24.47
N GLY A 174 -0.63 7.95 -23.73
CA GLY A 174 -2.07 7.84 -23.52
C GLY A 174 -2.65 9.01 -22.73
N LYS A 175 -4.00 9.12 -22.75
CA LYS A 175 -4.74 10.23 -22.13
C LYS A 175 -4.68 10.28 -20.60
N HIS A 176 -4.19 9.22 -19.96
CA HIS A 176 -4.10 9.08 -18.51
C HIS A 176 -2.62 9.03 -18.09
N PRO A 177 -1.98 10.20 -17.85
CA PRO A 177 -0.62 10.25 -17.38
C PRO A 177 -0.41 9.39 -16.13
N PHE A 178 0.72 8.70 -16.07
CA PHE A 178 1.09 7.80 -14.99
C PHE A 178 0.10 6.66 -14.76
N ASN A 179 -0.73 6.35 -15.76
CA ASN A 179 -1.80 5.36 -15.66
C ASN A 179 -2.76 5.60 -14.49
N TYR A 180 -2.92 6.86 -14.10
CA TYR A 180 -3.72 7.24 -12.96
C TYR A 180 -5.18 7.49 -13.35
N HIS A 181 -6.09 6.90 -12.57
CA HIS A 181 -7.53 7.04 -12.73
C HIS A 181 -8.16 7.37 -11.38
N LEU A 182 -9.10 8.32 -11.38
CA LEU A 182 -9.86 8.74 -10.20
C LEU A 182 -11.34 8.51 -10.48
N TYR A 183 -12.00 7.77 -9.60
CA TYR A 183 -13.41 7.43 -9.70
C TYR A 183 -14.19 7.96 -8.50
N GLU A 184 -15.48 8.18 -8.73
CA GLU A 184 -16.44 8.49 -7.68
C GLU A 184 -17.58 7.48 -7.76
N VAL A 185 -17.91 6.88 -6.62
CA VAL A 185 -18.97 5.88 -6.53
C VAL A 185 -20.32 6.53 -6.82
N LYS A 186 -21.02 6.06 -7.87
CA LYS A 186 -22.35 6.56 -8.26
C LYS A 186 -23.51 5.68 -7.81
N LYS A 187 -23.21 4.43 -7.48
CA LYS A 187 -24.15 3.45 -6.93
C LYS A 187 -23.39 2.63 -5.91
N GLU A 188 -23.99 2.40 -4.75
CA GLU A 188 -23.38 1.53 -3.74
C GLU A 188 -23.12 0.13 -4.32
N PHE A 189 -21.95 -0.40 -4.04
CA PHE A 189 -21.58 -1.78 -4.33
C PHE A 189 -20.69 -2.32 -3.21
N ARG A 190 -20.69 -3.65 -3.12
CA ARG A 190 -19.91 -4.41 -2.14
C ARG A 190 -18.73 -5.07 -2.83
N PHE A 191 -17.57 -5.02 -2.21
CA PHE A 191 -16.37 -5.81 -2.54
C PHE A 191 -15.82 -6.46 -1.30
#